data_AF-K1SCN5-F1
#
_entry.id   AF-K1SCN5-F1
#
_cell.length_a   1.000
_cell.length_b   1.000
_cell.length_c   1.000
_cell.angle_alpha   90.00
_cell.angle_beta   90.00
_cell.angle_gamma   90.00
#
_symmetry.space_group_name_H-M   'P 1'
#
loop_
_entity.id
_entity.type
_entity.pdbx_description
1 polymer ?
#
loop_
_entity_poly.entity_id
_entity_poly.type
_entity_poly.pdbx_seq_one_letter_code
_entity_poly.pdbx_strand_id
1 'polypeptide(L)'
;VFAVPGKKLDHKGIIINPTPHKLVLDPTGRLDISGGVCLKDKHGKFSEDLDFVTFNKKGVKLSVDFGSKASAKYGVKPVSGAYRMNIGKNGISIVGYDERGAFYGLQTLRQLVESPATVTGELPYVEIDDYPDLKYRGVVEGFYGTPWSHEVRMSLIDFYGKFKMNS
;
A
#
# COMPACT_ATOMS: atom_id res chain seq x y z
N VAL A 1 29.55 -11.94 -13.42
CA VAL A 1 28.10 -11.65 -13.45
C VAL A 1 27.90 -10.47 -14.39
N PHE A 2 27.26 -10.66 -15.54
CA PHE A 2 26.95 -9.55 -16.44
C PHE A 2 25.87 -8.67 -15.78
N ALA A 3 26.09 -7.36 -15.73
CA ALA A 3 25.08 -6.43 -15.23
C ALA A 3 23.88 -6.45 -16.17
N VAL A 4 22.67 -6.57 -15.61
CA VAL A 4 21.44 -6.50 -16.40
C VAL A 4 21.37 -5.12 -17.07
N PRO A 5 21.16 -5.03 -18.40
CA PRO A 5 21.05 -3.75 -19.10
C PRO A 5 19.85 -2.95 -18.59
N GLY A 6 20.04 -1.66 -18.26
CA GLY A 6 18.96 -0.76 -17.87
C GLY A 6 19.40 0.37 -16.94
N LYS A 7 18.55 1.40 -16.81
CA LYS A 7 18.74 2.47 -15.83
C LYS A 7 18.27 1.98 -14.47
N LYS A 8 19.21 1.63 -13.58
CA LYS A 8 18.88 1.38 -12.17
C LYS A 8 18.45 2.69 -11.52
N LEU A 9 17.18 2.77 -11.11
CA LEU A 9 16.70 3.88 -10.31
C LEU A 9 17.05 3.63 -8.85
N ASP A 10 17.70 4.59 -8.21
CA ASP A 10 17.92 4.57 -6.77
C ASP A 10 16.67 5.10 -6.06
N HIS A 11 15.90 4.19 -5.47
CA HIS A 11 14.68 4.51 -4.73
C HIS A 11 14.95 4.88 -3.27
N LYS A 12 16.21 5.13 -2.88
CA LYS A 12 16.59 5.55 -1.52
C LYS A 12 16.13 4.58 -0.42
N GLY A 13 16.14 3.29 -0.75
CA GLY A 13 15.71 2.23 0.16
C GLY A 13 14.19 2.04 0.26
N ILE A 14 13.40 2.76 -0.54
CA ILE A 14 11.96 2.53 -0.67
C ILE A 14 11.72 1.38 -1.66
N ILE A 15 10.97 0.38 -1.24
CA ILE A 15 10.59 -0.78 -2.04
C ILE A 15 9.07 -0.84 -2.10
N ILE A 16 8.51 -0.60 -3.29
CA ILE A 16 7.07 -0.72 -3.56
C ILE A 16 6.88 -1.54 -4.83
N ASN A 17 6.05 -2.57 -4.75
CA ASN A 17 5.63 -3.43 -5.84
C ASN A 17 4.12 -3.71 -5.74
N PRO A 18 3.32 -3.45 -6.80
CA PRO A 18 3.68 -2.78 -8.05
C PRO A 18 4.14 -1.34 -7.85
N THR A 19 4.97 -0.82 -8.76
CA THR A 19 5.39 0.59 -8.75
C THR A 19 4.19 1.50 -8.99
N PRO A 20 3.92 2.49 -8.13
CA PRO A 20 2.80 3.42 -8.33
C PRO A 20 2.96 4.28 -9.58
N HIS A 21 1.85 4.70 -10.17
CA HIS A 21 1.84 5.63 -11.31
C HIS A 21 2.53 6.97 -11.02
N LYS A 22 2.33 7.49 -9.80
CA LYS A 22 3.00 8.69 -9.33
C LYS A 22 3.43 8.49 -7.89
N LEU A 23 4.71 8.78 -7.65
CA LEU A 23 5.32 8.84 -6.33
C LEU A 23 6.21 10.07 -6.28
N VAL A 24 5.92 10.98 -5.36
CA VAL A 24 6.76 12.14 -5.04
C VAL A 24 7.31 11.93 -3.65
N LEU A 25 8.63 11.85 -3.55
CA LEU A 25 9.36 11.67 -2.30
C LEU A 25 9.93 13.02 -1.86
N ASP A 26 9.65 13.42 -0.62
CA ASP A 26 10.44 14.44 0.07
C ASP A 26 11.51 13.74 0.92
N PRO A 27 12.79 13.81 0.52
CA PRO A 27 13.86 13.09 1.20
C PRO A 27 14.20 13.69 2.57
N THR A 28 13.72 14.89 2.90
CA THR A 28 14.03 15.61 4.15
C THR A 28 12.97 15.38 5.23
N GLY A 29 11.71 15.22 4.84
CA GLY A 29 10.61 14.96 5.75
C GLY A 29 10.63 13.54 6.31
N ARG A 30 10.49 13.42 7.63
CA ARG A 30 10.33 12.13 8.33
C ARG A 30 9.12 12.17 9.26
N LEU A 31 8.40 11.06 9.31
CA LEU A 31 7.27 10.82 10.20
C LEU A 31 7.62 9.63 11.10
N ASP A 32 7.95 9.90 12.35
CA ASP A 32 8.21 8.85 13.34
C ASP A 32 6.92 8.14 13.73
N ILE A 33 6.82 6.85 13.40
CA ILE A 33 5.71 5.96 13.74
C ILE A 33 6.08 4.93 14.83
N SER A 34 7.27 5.03 15.43
CA SER A 34 7.73 4.10 16.50
C SER A 34 6.80 4.11 17.72
N GLY A 35 6.16 5.25 17.99
CA GLY A 35 5.12 5.40 19.02
C GLY A 35 3.77 4.76 18.64
N GLY A 36 3.65 4.12 17.48
CA GLY A 36 2.42 3.54 16.95
C GLY A 36 1.51 4.53 16.24
N VAL A 37 0.37 4.03 15.74
CA VAL A 37 -0.60 4.79 14.95
C VAL A 37 -1.99 4.81 15.57
N CYS A 38 -2.65 5.96 15.46
CA CYS A 38 -4.05 6.16 15.82
C CYS A 38 -4.91 6.04 14.56
N LEU A 39 -5.51 4.87 14.35
CA LEU A 39 -6.35 4.58 13.20
C LEU A 39 -7.68 5.34 13.28
N LYS A 40 -8.01 6.02 12.19
CA LYS A 40 -9.32 6.59 11.88
C LYS A 40 -9.80 5.99 10.56
N ASP A 41 -10.31 4.78 10.65
CA ASP A 41 -11.00 4.12 9.55
C ASP A 41 -12.46 4.57 9.53
N LYS A 42 -12.86 5.30 8.49
CA LYS A 42 -14.22 5.86 8.40
C LYS A 42 -15.30 4.81 8.16
N HIS A 43 -14.92 3.61 7.73
CA HIS A 43 -15.85 2.53 7.41
C HIS A 43 -15.70 1.31 8.34
N GLY A 44 -14.64 1.26 9.15
CA GLY A 44 -14.40 0.18 10.12
C GLY A 44 -14.13 -1.18 9.47
N LYS A 45 -13.39 -1.18 8.35
CA LYS A 45 -13.11 -2.34 7.51
C LYS A 45 -11.69 -2.90 7.64
N PHE A 46 -10.72 -2.09 8.07
CA PHE A 46 -9.30 -2.38 7.85
C PHE A 46 -8.46 -2.59 9.11
N SER A 47 -9.08 -2.68 10.29
CA SER A 47 -8.32 -2.88 11.53
C SER A 47 -7.53 -4.19 11.54
N GLU A 48 -8.04 -5.22 10.88
CA GLU A 48 -7.39 -6.54 10.80
C GLU A 48 -6.27 -6.59 9.75
N ASP A 49 -6.29 -5.70 8.74
CA ASP A 49 -5.29 -5.63 7.66
C ASP A 49 -4.01 -4.85 8.03
N LEU A 50 -3.92 -4.38 9.28
CA LEU A 50 -2.92 -3.43 9.78
C LEU A 50 -1.96 -4.05 10.81
N ASP A 51 -1.78 -5.36 10.78
CA ASP A 51 -0.84 -6.11 11.64
C ASP A 51 0.64 -5.67 11.54
N PHE A 52 1.00 -4.91 10.51
CA PHE A 52 2.34 -4.35 10.29
C PHE A 52 2.60 -3.04 11.03
N VAL A 53 1.62 -2.49 11.75
CA VAL A 53 1.76 -1.29 12.59
C VAL A 53 1.20 -1.53 13.97
N THR A 54 1.82 -0.91 14.98
CA THR A 54 1.32 -0.94 16.35
C THR A 54 0.20 0.09 16.53
N PHE A 55 -0.96 -0.30 17.03
CA PHE A 55 -2.02 0.66 17.36
C PHE A 55 -1.75 1.38 18.69
N ASN A 56 -1.85 2.71 18.66
CA ASN A 56 -1.75 3.57 19.84
C ASN A 56 -2.67 4.79 19.69
N LYS A 57 -3.56 5.02 20.66
CA LYS A 57 -4.51 6.16 20.66
C LYS A 57 -3.82 7.53 20.64
N LYS A 58 -2.60 7.63 21.19
CA LYS A 58 -1.76 8.85 21.17
C LYS A 58 -0.72 8.85 20.04
N GLY A 59 -0.71 7.81 19.22
CA GLY A 59 0.22 7.66 18.10
C GLY A 59 -0.10 8.58 16.93
N VAL A 60 0.70 8.43 15.87
CA VAL A 60 0.54 9.18 14.63
C VAL A 60 -0.82 8.90 14.01
N LYS A 61 -1.52 9.94 13.56
CA LYS A 61 -2.82 9.77 12.90
C LYS A 61 -2.67 9.00 11.59
N LEU A 62 -3.42 7.91 11.45
CA LEU A 62 -3.62 7.19 10.19
C LEU A 62 -5.10 7.27 9.84
N SER A 63 -5.48 8.00 8.79
CA SER A 63 -6.88 8.05 8.33
C SER A 63 -7.07 7.28 7.03
N VAL A 64 -8.08 6.42 7.01
CA VAL A 64 -8.48 5.64 5.83
C VAL A 64 -9.94 5.94 5.52
N ASP A 65 -10.21 6.29 4.27
CA ASP A 65 -11.54 6.59 3.76
C ASP A 65 -11.69 6.05 2.34
N PHE A 66 -12.91 5.81 1.88
CA PHE A 66 -13.15 5.48 0.49
C PHE A 66 -14.53 5.88 0.00
N GLY A 67 -14.71 5.85 -1.32
CA GLY A 67 -15.97 6.11 -1.98
C GLY A 67 -15.87 7.25 -2.98
N SER A 68 -16.71 7.20 -4.01
CA SER A 68 -16.66 8.11 -5.16
C SER A 68 -16.71 9.60 -4.76
N LYS A 69 -17.58 9.96 -3.80
CA LYS A 69 -17.70 11.35 -3.31
C LYS A 69 -16.50 11.79 -2.47
N ALA A 70 -15.98 10.92 -1.60
CA ALA A 70 -14.85 11.25 -0.74
C ALA A 70 -13.58 11.42 -1.56
N SER A 71 -13.33 10.46 -2.45
CA SER A 71 -12.13 10.36 -3.29
C SER A 71 -12.04 11.44 -4.37
N ALA A 72 -13.18 11.89 -4.93
CA ALA A 72 -13.22 12.99 -5.89
C ALA A 72 -12.61 14.29 -5.34
N LYS A 73 -12.75 14.58 -4.04
CA LYS A 73 -12.16 15.76 -3.38
C LYS A 73 -10.63 15.77 -3.43
N TYR A 74 -10.03 14.60 -3.59
CA TYR A 74 -8.59 14.39 -3.62
C TYR A 74 -8.06 14.11 -5.04
N GLY A 75 -8.93 14.18 -6.06
CA GLY A 75 -8.55 13.93 -7.46
C GLY A 75 -8.24 12.48 -7.77
N VAL A 76 -8.70 11.53 -6.94
CA VAL A 76 -8.51 10.10 -7.21
C VAL A 76 -9.26 9.72 -8.49
N LYS A 77 -8.60 8.98 -9.39
CA LYS A 77 -9.24 8.52 -10.63
C LYS A 77 -10.47 7.66 -10.32
N PRO A 78 -11.57 7.78 -11.09
CA PRO A 78 -12.79 7.01 -10.86
C PRO A 78 -12.69 5.57 -11.41
N VAL A 79 -11.68 4.82 -10.95
CA VAL A 79 -11.36 3.45 -11.37
C VAL A 79 -11.26 2.58 -10.11
N SER A 80 -11.84 1.38 -10.15
CA SER A 80 -11.76 0.44 -9.02
C SER A 80 -10.30 0.10 -8.69
N GLY A 81 -9.93 0.19 -7.41
CA GLY A 81 -8.54 0.03 -6.99
C GLY A 81 -7.70 1.31 -7.03
N ALA A 82 -8.22 2.45 -7.52
CA ALA A 82 -7.51 3.72 -7.46
C ALA A 82 -7.46 4.27 -6.03
N TYR A 83 -6.35 4.89 -5.65
CA TYR A 83 -6.17 5.54 -4.35
C TYR A 83 -5.20 6.71 -4.42
N ARG A 84 -5.29 7.56 -3.40
CA ARG A 84 -4.29 8.57 -3.08
C ARG A 84 -3.78 8.35 -1.67
N MET A 85 -2.47 8.50 -1.48
CA MET A 85 -1.82 8.49 -0.17
C MET A 85 -0.99 9.77 0.01
N ASN A 86 -1.05 10.33 1.23
CA ASN A 86 -0.11 11.35 1.67
C ASN A 86 0.45 10.96 3.05
N ILE A 87 1.77 11.03 3.17
CA ILE A 87 2.51 10.93 4.43
C ILE A 87 3.20 12.26 4.64
N GLY A 88 2.90 12.93 5.75
CA GLY A 88 3.48 14.23 6.08
C GLY A 88 3.41 14.54 7.57
N LYS A 89 3.72 15.78 7.93
CA LYS A 89 3.74 16.26 9.33
C LYS A 89 2.45 16.01 10.13
N ASN A 90 1.32 15.90 9.43
CA ASN A 90 0.00 15.72 10.05
C ASN A 90 -0.40 14.24 10.19
N GLY A 91 0.47 13.31 9.80
CA GLY A 91 0.24 11.88 9.79
C GLY A 91 0.10 11.27 8.40
N ILE A 92 -0.63 10.16 8.33
CA ILE A 92 -0.85 9.35 7.13
C ILE A 92 -2.32 9.47 6.73
N SER A 93 -2.58 9.71 5.46
CA SER A 93 -3.92 9.70 4.89
C SER A 93 -3.98 8.83 3.64
N ILE A 94 -5.01 7.98 3.56
CA ILE A 94 -5.30 7.11 2.42
C ILE A 94 -6.76 7.31 2.03
N VAL A 95 -7.01 7.62 0.76
CA VAL A 95 -8.36 7.73 0.22
C VAL A 95 -8.49 6.89 -1.04
N GLY A 96 -9.32 5.85 -0.99
CA GLY A 96 -9.61 4.98 -2.12
C GLY A 96 -10.84 5.44 -2.92
N TYR A 97 -10.88 5.16 -4.22
CA TYR A 97 -12.10 5.32 -5.01
C TYR A 97 -13.21 4.40 -4.51
N ASP A 98 -12.85 3.17 -4.16
CA ASP A 98 -13.68 2.14 -3.56
C ASP A 98 -12.91 1.43 -2.42
N GLU A 99 -13.55 0.47 -1.75
CA GLU A 99 -12.95 -0.33 -0.67
C GLU A 99 -11.64 -1.00 -1.13
N ARG A 100 -11.62 -1.53 -2.36
CA ARG A 100 -10.43 -2.12 -2.98
C ARG A 100 -9.29 -1.11 -3.14
N GLY A 101 -9.59 0.12 -3.54
CA GLY A 101 -8.61 1.20 -3.62
C GLY A 101 -7.99 1.51 -2.26
N ALA A 102 -8.81 1.64 -1.21
CA ALA A 102 -8.29 1.84 0.13
C ALA A 102 -7.40 0.68 0.59
N PHE A 103 -7.82 -0.57 0.33
CA PHE A 103 -7.01 -1.76 0.59
C PHE A 103 -5.66 -1.70 -0.14
N TYR A 104 -5.63 -1.35 -1.43
CA TYR A 104 -4.37 -1.20 -2.18
C TYR A 104 -3.46 -0.10 -1.62
N GLY A 105 -4.04 1.01 -1.15
CA GLY A 105 -3.30 2.04 -0.42
C GLY A 105 -2.65 1.49 0.85
N LEU A 106 -3.36 0.65 1.61
CA LEU A 106 -2.81 0.00 2.80
C LEU A 106 -1.67 -0.96 2.47
N GLN A 107 -1.76 -1.71 1.37
CA GLN A 107 -0.65 -2.57 0.93
C GLN A 107 0.58 -1.76 0.51
N THR A 108 0.39 -0.57 -0.08
CA THR A 108 1.50 0.35 -0.32
C THR A 108 2.10 0.86 0.99
N LEU A 109 1.27 1.18 2.00
CA LEU A 109 1.76 1.61 3.32
C LEU A 109 2.55 0.49 4.01
N ARG A 110 2.08 -0.75 3.95
CA ARG A 110 2.78 -1.93 4.46
C ARG A 110 4.20 -2.02 3.90
N GLN A 111 4.32 -1.92 2.58
CA GLN A 111 5.62 -2.01 1.92
C GLN A 111 6.52 -0.81 2.24
N LEU A 112 5.96 0.39 2.45
CA LEU A 112 6.73 1.54 2.93
C LEU A 112 7.26 1.33 4.36
N VAL A 113 6.46 0.73 5.26
CA VAL A 113 6.88 0.42 6.62
C VAL A 113 7.95 -0.68 6.65
N GLU A 114 7.80 -1.70 5.80
CA GLU A 114 8.75 -2.82 5.66
C GLU A 114 10.02 -2.44 4.85
N SER A 115 10.05 -1.26 4.22
CA SER A 115 11.16 -0.83 3.38
C SER A 115 12.43 -0.54 4.20
N PRO A 116 13.64 -0.82 3.65
CA PRO A 116 14.91 -0.42 4.27
C PRO A 116 14.99 1.05 4.70
N ALA A 117 14.29 1.94 4.00
CA ALA A 117 14.20 3.37 4.35
C ALA A 117 13.54 3.65 5.71
N THR A 118 12.80 2.70 6.29
CA THR A 118 11.95 2.88 7.48
C THR A 118 12.43 2.02 8.67
N VAL A 119 13.61 1.41 8.59
CA VAL A 119 14.16 0.53 9.64
C VAL A 119 14.24 1.21 11.02
N THR A 120 14.39 2.54 11.06
CA THR A 120 14.42 3.35 12.29
C THR A 120 13.03 3.67 12.85
N GLY A 121 11.95 3.22 12.21
CA GLY A 121 10.57 3.59 12.56
C GLY A 121 10.12 4.93 11.97
N GLU A 122 10.90 5.55 11.09
CA GLU A 122 10.58 6.83 10.47
C GLU A 122 10.20 6.66 9.00
N LEU A 123 8.96 7.01 8.66
CA LEU A 123 8.49 7.01 7.27
C LEU A 123 8.94 8.29 6.56
N PRO A 124 9.43 8.22 5.32
CA PRO A 124 9.66 9.42 4.52
C PRO A 124 8.34 10.08 4.14
N TYR A 125 8.35 11.39 3.97
CA TYR A 125 7.19 12.10 3.43
C TYR A 125 7.00 11.75 1.96
N VAL A 126 5.79 11.34 1.61
CA VAL A 126 5.44 10.92 0.25
C VAL A 126 4.05 11.39 -0.14
N GLU A 127 3.90 11.66 -1.43
CA GLU A 127 2.60 11.73 -2.10
C GLU A 127 2.54 10.66 -3.17
N ILE A 128 1.48 9.84 -3.14
CA ILE A 128 1.25 8.77 -4.09
C ILE A 128 -0.15 8.92 -4.67
N ASP A 129 -0.24 8.94 -6.00
CA ASP A 129 -1.49 8.85 -6.75
C ASP A 129 -1.39 7.60 -7.63
N ASP A 130 -2.29 6.63 -7.45
CA ASP A 130 -2.13 5.32 -8.09
C ASP A 130 -3.45 4.66 -8.45
N TYR A 131 -3.41 3.79 -9.45
CA TYR A 131 -4.56 3.09 -10.01
C TYR A 131 -4.08 1.90 -10.85
N PRO A 132 -4.89 0.86 -11.05
CA PRO A 132 -4.50 -0.25 -11.92
C PRO A 132 -4.71 0.09 -13.40
N ASP A 133 -3.75 -0.30 -14.26
CA ASP A 133 -3.91 -0.22 -15.73
C ASP A 133 -4.84 -1.32 -16.27
N LEU A 134 -4.72 -2.52 -15.72
CA LEU A 134 -5.48 -3.70 -16.14
C LEU A 134 -6.52 -4.03 -15.08
N LYS A 135 -7.78 -4.25 -15.49
CA LYS A 135 -8.87 -4.59 -14.57
C LYS A 135 -8.67 -5.92 -13.85
N TYR A 136 -8.18 -6.94 -14.58
CA TYR A 136 -7.94 -8.29 -14.08
C TYR A 136 -6.44 -8.53 -14.02
N ARG A 137 -5.95 -8.92 -12.84
CA ARG A 137 -4.53 -9.14 -12.55
C ARG A 137 -4.45 -10.33 -11.61
N GLY A 138 -3.95 -11.46 -12.07
CA GLY A 138 -4.20 -12.69 -11.35
C GLY A 138 -3.35 -13.86 -11.79
N VAL A 139 -3.67 -15.00 -11.18
CA VAL A 139 -2.98 -16.27 -11.44
C VAL A 139 -4.00 -17.34 -11.80
N VAL A 140 -3.68 -18.11 -12.83
CA VAL A 140 -4.45 -19.31 -13.19
C VAL A 140 -3.72 -20.52 -12.62
N GLU A 141 -4.36 -21.26 -11.70
CA GLU A 141 -3.85 -22.54 -11.19
C GLU A 141 -4.03 -23.62 -12.27
N GLY A 142 -3.03 -23.76 -13.14
CA GLY A 142 -3.08 -24.68 -14.28
C GLY A 142 -1.82 -25.53 -14.41
N PHE A 143 -1.82 -26.72 -13.81
CA PHE A 143 -0.72 -27.68 -13.92
C PHE A 143 -1.22 -29.13 -13.83
N TYR A 144 -0.40 -30.05 -14.35
CA TYR A 144 -0.63 -31.49 -14.19
C TYR A 144 0.04 -32.00 -12.90
N GLY A 145 -0.48 -33.09 -12.33
CA GLY A 145 0.06 -33.71 -11.10
C GLY A 145 -0.68 -33.30 -9.84
N THR A 146 0.02 -33.33 -8.69
CA THR A 146 -0.59 -33.08 -7.37
C THR A 146 -0.97 -31.61 -7.19
N PRO A 147 -2.25 -31.27 -6.93
CA PRO A 147 -2.71 -29.89 -6.72
C PRO A 147 -2.06 -29.24 -5.49
N TRP A 148 -2.12 -27.91 -5.44
CA TRP A 148 -1.73 -27.18 -4.24
C TRP A 148 -2.62 -27.56 -3.06
N SER A 149 -2.01 -27.65 -1.88
CA SER A 149 -2.76 -27.83 -0.65
C SER A 149 -3.61 -26.59 -0.36
N HIS A 150 -4.61 -26.75 0.52
CA HIS A 150 -5.44 -25.63 0.96
C HIS A 150 -4.60 -24.51 1.60
N GLU A 151 -3.64 -24.87 2.46
CA GLU A 151 -2.74 -23.92 3.12
C GLU A 151 -1.92 -23.10 2.12
N VAL A 152 -1.38 -23.76 1.08
CA VAL A 152 -0.65 -23.07 0.01
C VAL A 152 -1.57 -22.08 -0.71
N ARG A 153 -2.79 -22.48 -1.07
CA ARG A 153 -3.76 -21.57 -1.70
C ARG A 153 -4.08 -20.35 -0.84
N MET A 154 -4.25 -20.53 0.48
CA MET A 154 -4.49 -19.40 1.38
C MET A 154 -3.29 -18.45 1.44
N SER A 155 -2.06 -18.98 1.58
CA SER A 155 -0.86 -18.14 1.55
C SER A 155 -0.67 -17.38 0.23
N LEU A 156 -1.09 -17.98 -0.89
CA LEU A 156 -1.06 -17.34 -2.20
C LEU A 156 -2.09 -16.21 -2.29
N ILE A 157 -3.28 -16.37 -1.72
CA ILE A 157 -4.30 -15.31 -1.65
C ILE A 157 -3.76 -14.10 -0.87
N ASP A 158 -3.09 -14.32 0.27
CA ASP A 158 -2.45 -13.25 1.04
C ASP A 158 -1.36 -12.54 0.23
N PHE A 159 -0.53 -13.33 -0.46
CA PHE A 159 0.50 -12.83 -1.36
C PHE A 159 -0.12 -11.97 -2.48
N TYR A 160 -1.16 -12.45 -3.14
CA TYR A 160 -1.87 -11.71 -4.20
C TYR A 160 -2.46 -10.41 -3.69
N GLY A 161 -3.05 -10.41 -2.49
CA GLY A 161 -3.52 -9.21 -1.81
C GLY A 161 -2.41 -8.17 -1.65
N LYS A 162 -1.27 -8.58 -1.07
CA LYS A 162 -0.08 -7.71 -0.86
C LYS A 162 0.44 -7.07 -2.14
N PHE A 163 0.34 -7.78 -3.27
CA PHE A 163 0.79 -7.30 -4.59
C PHE A 163 -0.33 -6.80 -5.51
N LYS A 164 -1.50 -6.49 -4.94
CA LYS A 164 -2.63 -5.84 -5.65
C LYS A 164 -3.20 -6.66 -6.83
N MET A 165 -3.07 -7.98 -6.78
CA MET A 165 -3.74 -8.92 -7.67
C MET A 165 -5.20 -9.14 -7.18
N ASN A 166 -6.10 -9.51 -8.09
CA ASN A 166 -7.54 -9.56 -7.82
C ASN A 166 -8.29 -10.64 -8.59
N SER A 167 -7.59 -11.63 -9.17
CA SER A 167 -8.19 -12.72 -9.95
C SER A 167 -7.37 -13.99 -9.87
#